data_AF-A0A834DAT9-F1
#
_entry.id   AF-A0A834DAT9-F1
#
_cell.length_a   1.000
_cell.length_b   1.000
_cell.length_c   1.000
_cell.angle_alpha   90.00
_cell.angle_beta   90.00
_cell.angle_gamma   90.00
#
_symmetry.space_group_name_H-M   'P 1'
#
loop_
_entity.id
_entity.type
_entity.pdbx_description
1 polymer ?
#
loop_
_entity_poly.entity_id
_entity_poly.type
_entity_poly.pdbx_seq_one_letter_code
_entity_poly.pdbx_strand_id
1 'polypeptide(L)'
;MTLARGTKLVDEEVWRKLCIKWGSKEFKALSLKNKLNREQLRTNHTAGRKSFVRLLEENRESVTNLVDFFKESRWSWKKGKFVTNVTEDLYNLMVEKLSAMEPEARTKEAATVVFNEVMGKGFGRDGCVRNIRNNGKW
;
A
#
# COMPACT_ATOMS: atom_id res chain seq x y z
N MET A 1 4.48 0.48 -38.19
CA MET A 1 3.76 0.00 -37.00
C MET A 1 2.28 0.21 -37.23
N THR A 2 1.50 -0.87 -37.31
CA THR A 2 0.04 -0.80 -37.42
C THR A 2 -0.50 -0.52 -36.01
N LEU A 3 -1.01 0.68 -35.78
CA LEU A 3 -1.62 1.05 -34.49
C LEU A 3 -2.94 0.29 -34.32
N ALA A 4 -3.21 -0.21 -33.11
CA ALA A 4 -4.46 -0.87 -32.80
C ALA A 4 -5.64 0.07 -33.12
N ARG A 5 -6.73 -0.48 -33.69
CA ARG A 5 -7.95 0.27 -34.01
C ARG A 5 -8.40 1.04 -32.76
N GLY A 6 -8.69 2.33 -32.93
CA GLY A 6 -9.04 3.25 -31.84
C GLY A 6 -10.29 2.85 -31.06
N THR A 7 -10.55 3.59 -29.99
CA THR A 7 -11.78 3.47 -29.18
C THR A 7 -12.71 4.65 -29.44
N LYS A 8 -14.03 4.44 -29.41
CA LYS A 8 -15.00 5.56 -29.51
C LYS A 8 -14.98 6.49 -28.28
N LEU A 9 -14.29 6.08 -27.21
CA LEU A 9 -14.21 6.83 -25.95
C LEU A 9 -13.14 7.92 -25.95
N VAL A 10 -12.22 7.89 -26.91
CA VAL A 10 -11.07 8.79 -26.97
C VAL A 10 -10.90 9.22 -28.41
N ASP A 11 -10.71 10.53 -28.61
CA ASP A 11 -10.43 11.08 -29.92
C ASP A 11 -9.26 10.35 -30.62
N GLU A 12 -9.34 10.19 -31.94
CA GLU A 12 -8.40 9.39 -32.70
C GLU A 12 -6.95 9.94 -32.62
N GLU A 13 -6.79 11.25 -32.60
CA GLU A 13 -5.48 11.87 -32.46
C GLU A 13 -4.89 11.61 -31.07
N VAL A 14 -5.73 11.70 -30.03
CA VAL A 14 -5.35 11.39 -28.65
C VAL A 14 -4.97 9.92 -28.52
N TRP A 15 -5.74 9.01 -29.12
CA TRP A 15 -5.43 7.58 -29.15
C TRP A 15 -4.07 7.31 -29.80
N ARG A 16 -3.80 7.94 -30.95
CA ARG A 16 -2.51 7.83 -31.64
C ARG A 16 -1.34 8.28 -30.76
N LYS A 17 -1.48 9.43 -30.08
CA LYS A 17 -0.47 9.97 -29.15
C LYS A 17 -0.23 9.00 -27.98
N LEU A 18 -1.28 8.41 -27.42
CA LEU A 18 -1.17 7.43 -26.34
C LEU A 18 -0.45 6.15 -26.79
N CYS A 19 -0.79 5.61 -27.96
CA CYS A 19 -0.11 4.42 -28.47
C CYS A 19 1.38 4.66 -28.74
N ILE A 20 1.74 5.83 -29.28
CA ILE A 20 3.16 6.22 -29.47
C ILE A 20 3.85 6.28 -28.11
N LYS A 21 3.24 6.96 -27.12
CA LYS A 21 3.78 7.07 -25.76
C LYS A 21 3.98 5.70 -25.12
N TRP A 22 2.97 4.82 -25.15
CA TRP A 22 3.06 3.48 -24.54
C TRP A 22 3.98 2.53 -25.31
N GLY A 23 4.13 2.74 -26.62
CA GLY A 23 5.04 2.01 -27.49
C GLY A 23 6.51 2.41 -27.29
N SER A 24 6.77 3.60 -26.73
CA SER A 24 8.11 4.15 -26.52
C SER A 24 8.96 3.27 -25.60
N LYS A 25 10.28 3.27 -25.81
CA LYS A 25 11.21 2.48 -24.98
C LYS A 25 11.20 2.97 -23.53
N GLU A 26 11.10 4.28 -23.35
CA GLU A 26 11.09 4.96 -22.05
C GLU A 26 9.86 4.52 -21.24
N PHE A 27 8.68 4.51 -21.86
CA PHE A 27 7.46 4.10 -21.16
C PHE A 27 7.46 2.61 -20.83
N LYS A 28 7.95 1.75 -21.74
CA LYS A 28 8.09 0.31 -21.47
C LYS A 28 9.06 0.05 -20.32
N ALA A 29 10.19 0.76 -20.27
CA ALA A 29 11.14 0.66 -19.17
C ALA A 29 10.52 1.10 -17.83
N LEU A 30 9.79 2.23 -17.84
CA LEU A 30 9.06 2.70 -16.66
C LEU A 30 7.99 1.70 -16.21
N SER A 31 7.25 1.12 -17.15
CA SER A 31 6.22 0.11 -16.89
C SER A 31 6.82 -1.15 -16.26
N LEU A 32 7.94 -1.64 -16.80
CA LEU A 32 8.67 -2.78 -16.24
C LEU A 32 9.17 -2.48 -14.83
N LYS A 33 9.79 -1.32 -14.61
CA LYS A 33 10.22 -0.88 -13.28
C LYS A 33 9.06 -0.86 -12.28
N ASN A 34 7.92 -0.30 -12.67
CA ASN A 34 6.73 -0.25 -11.81
C ASN A 34 6.19 -1.65 -11.50
N LYS A 35 6.22 -2.58 -12.47
CA LYS A 35 5.83 -3.97 -12.26
C LYS A 35 6.75 -4.67 -11.25
N LEU A 36 8.07 -4.56 -11.44
CA LEU A 36 9.06 -5.13 -10.53
C LEU A 36 8.94 -4.55 -9.11
N ASN A 37 8.76 -3.22 -8.99
CA ASN A 37 8.51 -2.58 -7.71
C ASN A 37 7.23 -3.11 -7.04
N ARG A 38 6.16 -3.36 -7.83
CA ARG A 38 4.90 -3.92 -7.32
C ARG A 38 5.09 -5.36 -6.82
N GLU A 39 5.89 -6.16 -7.50
CA GLU A 39 6.19 -7.55 -7.10
C GLU A 39 6.98 -7.62 -5.78
N GLN A 40 7.80 -6.60 -5.48
CA GLN A 40 8.54 -6.51 -4.21
C GLN A 40 7.66 -6.09 -3.01
N LEU A 41 6.40 -5.68 -3.22
CA LEU A 41 5.51 -5.26 -2.15
C LEU A 41 5.08 -6.44 -1.28
N ARG A 42 5.64 -6.51 -0.07
CA ARG A 42 5.31 -7.55 0.91
C ARG A 42 4.02 -7.30 1.67
N THR A 43 3.60 -6.03 1.81
CA THR A 43 2.42 -5.64 2.59
C THR A 43 1.41 -4.89 1.72
N ASN A 44 0.57 -5.64 1.00
CA ASN A 44 -0.49 -5.06 0.18
C ASN A 44 -1.76 -4.78 1.02
N HIS A 45 -2.48 -3.72 0.66
CA HIS A 45 -3.80 -3.35 1.19
C HIS A 45 -4.90 -3.56 0.13
N THR A 46 -6.16 -3.48 0.54
CA THR A 46 -7.32 -3.83 -0.31
C THR A 46 -7.80 -2.68 -1.19
N ALA A 47 -7.29 -1.45 -1.00
CA ALA A 47 -7.77 -0.25 -1.70
C ALA A 47 -7.17 -0.01 -3.10
N GLY A 48 -6.50 -1.01 -3.67
CA GLY A 48 -5.98 -0.96 -5.03
C GLY A 48 -4.92 0.13 -5.23
N ARG A 49 -5.28 1.18 -5.99
CA ARG A 49 -4.36 2.26 -6.40
C ARG A 49 -4.21 3.39 -5.38
N LYS A 50 -5.09 3.48 -4.36
CA LYS A 50 -4.98 4.51 -3.32
C LYS A 50 -3.80 4.21 -2.41
N SER A 51 -3.06 5.22 -1.96
CA SER A 51 -2.02 5.04 -0.95
C SER A 51 -2.62 4.82 0.44
N PHE A 52 -1.88 4.23 1.37
CA PHE A 52 -2.34 4.05 2.75
C PHE A 52 -2.64 5.39 3.45
N VAL A 53 -1.79 6.41 3.24
CA VAL A 53 -2.04 7.76 3.76
C VAL A 53 -3.32 8.35 3.18
N ARG A 54 -3.61 8.16 1.89
CA ARG A 54 -4.85 8.64 1.30
C ARG A 54 -6.07 8.00 1.97
N LEU A 55 -6.01 6.70 2.28
CA LEU A 55 -7.09 6.05 3.02
C LEU A 55 -7.22 6.58 4.44
N LEU A 56 -6.09 6.82 5.12
CA LEU A 56 -6.10 7.36 6.47
C LEU A 56 -6.75 8.75 6.52
N GLU A 57 -6.42 9.62 5.56
CA GLU A 57 -7.04 10.95 5.44
C GLU A 57 -8.54 10.86 5.14
N GLU A 58 -8.95 9.98 4.22
CA GLU A 58 -10.37 9.78 3.89
C GLU A 58 -11.19 9.19 5.04
N ASN A 59 -10.55 8.45 5.95
CA ASN A 59 -11.19 7.79 7.09
C ASN A 59 -10.78 8.41 8.43
N ARG A 60 -10.25 9.64 8.42
CA ARG A 60 -9.62 10.23 9.63
C ARG A 60 -10.57 10.33 10.82
N GLU A 61 -11.86 10.55 10.54
CA GLU A 61 -12.92 10.65 11.55
C GLU A 61 -13.36 9.29 12.10
N SER A 62 -13.31 8.23 11.28
CA SER A 62 -13.70 6.87 11.69
C SER A 62 -12.55 6.07 12.30
N VAL A 63 -11.30 6.48 12.07
CA VAL A 63 -10.11 5.80 12.59
C VAL A 63 -10.01 5.98 14.11
N THR A 64 -10.39 4.92 14.83
CA THR A 64 -10.22 4.83 16.28
C THR A 64 -8.75 4.82 16.66
N ASN A 65 -7.99 3.85 16.13
CA ASN A 65 -6.53 3.77 16.27
C ASN A 65 -5.86 3.17 15.03
N LEU A 66 -4.53 3.32 14.90
CA LEU A 66 -3.79 2.91 13.71
C LEU A 66 -3.63 1.39 13.54
N VAL A 67 -3.68 0.62 14.63
CA VAL A 67 -3.55 -0.84 14.58
C VAL A 67 -4.82 -1.47 14.03
N ASP A 68 -5.99 -1.00 14.46
CA ASP A 68 -7.27 -1.44 13.92
C ASP A 68 -7.43 -1.03 12.45
N PHE A 69 -7.09 0.21 12.13
CA PHE A 69 -7.12 0.68 10.75
C PHE A 69 -6.15 -0.09 9.83
N PHE A 70 -5.00 -0.52 10.37
CA PHE A 70 -4.09 -1.40 9.65
C PHE A 70 -4.76 -2.73 9.27
N LYS A 71 -5.51 -3.34 10.20
CA LYS A 71 -6.30 -4.54 9.91
C LYS A 71 -7.38 -4.27 8.88
N GLU A 72 -8.22 -3.27 9.07
CA GLU A 72 -9.33 -2.95 8.17
C GLU A 72 -8.86 -2.75 6.72
N SER A 73 -7.80 -1.96 6.53
CA SER A 73 -7.25 -1.67 5.20
C SER A 73 -6.63 -2.90 4.51
N ARG A 74 -6.37 -3.98 5.24
CA ARG A 74 -5.61 -5.15 4.74
C ARG A 74 -6.34 -6.49 4.92
N TRP A 75 -7.55 -6.44 5.47
CA TRP A 75 -8.42 -7.59 5.60
C TRP A 75 -9.28 -7.75 4.35
N SER A 76 -9.27 -8.96 3.77
CA SER A 76 -10.13 -9.28 2.63
C SER A 76 -11.45 -9.83 3.12
N TRP A 77 -12.51 -9.02 3.08
CA TRP A 77 -13.85 -9.46 3.49
C TRP A 77 -14.36 -10.64 2.66
N LYS A 78 -13.99 -10.70 1.37
CA LYS A 78 -14.34 -11.80 0.46
C LYS A 78 -13.65 -13.12 0.82
N LYS A 79 -12.40 -13.05 1.33
CA LYS A 79 -11.60 -14.24 1.64
C LYS A 79 -11.59 -14.57 3.14
N GLY A 80 -12.16 -13.70 3.99
CA GLY A 80 -12.14 -13.85 5.44
C GLY A 80 -10.72 -13.94 6.04
N LYS A 81 -9.73 -13.29 5.41
CA LYS A 81 -8.33 -13.32 5.87
C LYS A 81 -7.54 -12.09 5.42
N PHE A 82 -6.35 -11.92 5.99
CA PHE A 82 -5.39 -10.91 5.53
C PHE A 82 -4.98 -11.14 4.07
N VAL A 83 -4.68 -10.04 3.37
CA VAL A 83 -4.26 -10.08 1.96
C VAL A 83 -2.95 -10.87 1.77
N THR A 84 -2.05 -10.83 2.75
CA THR A 84 -0.80 -11.59 2.75
C THR A 84 -0.47 -12.08 4.17
N ASN A 85 0.27 -13.19 4.28
CA ASN A 85 0.71 -13.73 5.57
C ASN A 85 1.63 -12.75 6.32
N VAL A 86 2.54 -12.05 5.60
CA VAL A 86 3.42 -11.04 6.21
C VAL A 86 2.61 -9.93 6.89
N THR A 87 1.48 -9.54 6.30
CA THR A 87 0.59 -8.55 6.91
C THR A 87 -0.05 -9.06 8.19
N GLU A 88 -0.45 -10.33 8.22
CA GLU A 88 -1.01 -10.98 9.39
C GLU A 88 0.01 -11.06 10.52
N ASP A 89 1.24 -11.49 10.23
CA ASP A 89 2.34 -11.55 11.19
C ASP A 89 2.62 -10.16 11.81
N LEU A 90 2.65 -9.11 10.99
CA LEU A 90 2.83 -7.74 11.46
C LEU A 90 1.68 -7.25 12.33
N TYR A 91 0.44 -7.57 11.97
CA TYR A 91 -0.72 -7.21 12.78
C TYR A 91 -0.69 -7.94 14.13
N ASN A 92 -0.40 -9.24 14.12
CA ASN A 92 -0.30 -10.04 15.34
C ASN A 92 0.78 -9.49 16.27
N LEU A 93 1.93 -9.07 15.74
CA LEU A 93 2.98 -8.41 16.52
C LEU A 93 2.54 -7.08 17.14
N MET A 94 1.73 -6.27 16.43
CA MET A 94 1.15 -5.05 17.01
C MET A 94 0.17 -5.36 18.14
N VAL A 95 -0.69 -6.37 17.95
CA VAL A 95 -1.66 -6.81 18.95
C VAL A 95 -0.96 -7.35 20.20
N GLU A 96 0.08 -8.17 20.01
CA GLU A 96 0.89 -8.71 21.11
C GLU A 96 1.50 -7.57 21.95
N LYS A 97 2.14 -6.59 21.28
CA LYS A 97 2.70 -5.41 21.95
C LYS A 97 1.66 -4.58 22.70
N LEU A 98 0.46 -4.41 22.15
CA LEU A 98 -0.63 -3.72 22.85
C LEU A 98 -1.17 -4.54 24.02
N SER A 99 -1.26 -5.86 23.87
CA SER A 99 -1.76 -6.76 24.92
C SER A 99 -0.82 -6.85 26.12
N ALA A 100 0.49 -6.66 25.89
CA ALA A 100 1.50 -6.58 26.94
C ALA A 100 1.44 -5.28 27.75
N MET A 101 0.69 -4.27 27.29
CA MET A 101 0.44 -3.04 28.04
C MET A 101 -0.79 -3.19 28.94
N GLU A 102 -0.76 -2.50 30.07
CA GLU A 102 -1.93 -2.36 30.96
C GLU A 102 -3.14 -1.81 30.19
N PRO A 103 -4.36 -2.29 30.47
CA PRO A 103 -5.57 -1.89 29.74
C PRO A 103 -5.78 -0.38 29.65
N GLU A 104 -5.50 0.35 30.73
CA GLU A 104 -5.63 1.81 30.83
C GLU A 104 -4.59 2.55 29.98
N ALA A 105 -3.46 1.91 29.69
CA ALA A 105 -2.40 2.46 28.86
C ALA A 105 -2.60 2.22 27.36
N ARG A 106 -3.62 1.43 26.95
CA ARG A 106 -3.91 1.12 25.53
C ARG A 106 -4.64 2.27 24.81
N THR A 107 -4.07 3.46 24.88
CA THR A 107 -4.62 4.65 24.24
C THR A 107 -4.34 4.68 22.72
N LYS A 108 -4.98 5.63 22.01
CA LYS A 108 -4.73 5.87 20.57
C LYS A 108 -3.28 6.23 20.29
N GLU A 109 -2.65 6.95 21.21
CA GLU A 109 -1.25 7.34 21.16
C GLU A 109 -0.34 6.12 21.33
N ALA A 110 -0.63 5.24 22.30
CA ALA A 110 0.09 3.98 22.49
C ALA A 110 0.02 3.10 21.23
N ALA A 111 -1.18 2.94 20.65
CA ALA A 111 -1.34 2.24 19.38
C ALA A 111 -0.54 2.88 18.23
N THR A 112 -0.42 4.20 18.21
CA THR A 112 0.43 4.91 17.23
C THR A 112 1.91 4.66 17.45
N VAL A 113 2.37 4.59 18.70
CA VAL A 113 3.75 4.23 19.02
C VAL A 113 4.06 2.80 18.60
N VAL A 114 3.22 1.84 18.99
CA VAL A 114 3.36 0.42 18.62
C VAL A 114 3.38 0.26 17.09
N PHE A 115 2.45 0.91 16.40
CA PHE A 115 2.40 0.88 14.94
C PHE A 115 3.71 1.35 14.30
N ASN A 116 4.24 2.50 14.75
CA ASN A 116 5.48 3.05 14.22
C ASN A 116 6.72 2.22 14.59
N GLU A 117 6.70 1.55 15.73
CA GLU A 117 7.76 0.62 16.16
C GLU A 117 7.80 -0.60 15.25
N VAL A 118 6.64 -1.24 14.99
CA VAL A 118 6.54 -2.43 14.17
C VAL A 118 6.78 -2.13 12.69
N MET A 119 6.19 -1.06 12.16
CA MET A 119 6.28 -0.75 10.73
C MET A 119 7.50 0.10 10.35
N GLY A 120 8.18 0.66 11.34
CA GLY A 120 9.26 1.63 11.15
C GLY A 120 8.76 3.07 10.97
N LYS A 121 9.55 4.02 11.48
CA LYS A 121 9.29 5.46 11.32
C LYS A 121 9.25 5.81 9.83
N GLY A 122 8.09 6.28 9.35
CA GLY A 122 7.93 6.68 7.94
C GLY A 122 7.04 5.76 7.11
N PHE A 123 6.58 4.64 7.67
CA PHE A 123 5.63 3.78 6.97
C PHE A 123 4.40 4.57 6.51
N GLY A 124 4.09 4.46 5.21
CA GLY A 124 2.99 5.17 4.56
C GLY A 124 3.25 6.63 4.17
N ARG A 125 4.21 7.35 4.80
CA ARG A 125 4.48 8.78 4.51
C ARG A 125 5.15 9.02 3.16
N ASP A 126 5.90 8.05 2.67
CA ASP A 126 6.33 8.05 1.27
C ASP A 126 5.28 7.28 0.47
N GLY A 127 4.55 7.98 -0.38
CA GLY A 127 3.54 7.39 -1.29
C GLY A 127 4.07 6.31 -2.24
N CYS A 128 5.35 5.96 -2.14
CA CYS A 128 5.96 4.75 -2.67
C CYS A 128 6.56 3.99 -1.49
N VAL A 129 6.13 2.74 -1.33
CA VAL A 129 6.66 1.79 -0.36
C VAL A 129 8.18 1.79 -0.40
N ARG A 130 8.79 2.44 0.60
CA ARG A 130 10.14 2.08 0.98
C ARG A 130 10.02 0.66 1.51
N ASN A 131 10.66 -0.26 0.78
CA ASN A 131 11.04 -1.57 1.29
C ASN A 131 11.40 -1.41 2.76
N ILE A 132 10.78 -2.22 3.63
CA ILE A 132 11.31 -2.49 4.95
C ILE A 132 12.77 -2.87 4.68
N ARG A 133 13.68 -1.93 4.94
CA ARG A 133 15.12 -2.10 4.69
C ARG A 133 15.55 -3.19 5.65
N ASN A 134 15.71 -4.40 5.14
CA ASN A 134 16.55 -5.37 5.81
C ASN A 134 17.93 -4.73 5.93
N ASN A 135 18.47 -4.73 7.15
CA ASN A 135 19.85 -4.35 7.46
C ASN A 135 20.83 -5.27 6.71
N GLY A 136 21.06 -4.98 5.44
CA GLY A 136 22.02 -5.66 4.59
C GLY A 136 22.49 -4.69 3.51
N LYS A 137 23.70 -4.15 3.72
CA LYS A 137 24.59 -3.53 2.73
C LYS A 137 24.42 -4.25 1.35
N TRP A 138 24.34 -3.63 0.17
CA TRP A 138 24.87 -2.38 -0.40
C TRP A 138 23.91 -1.86 -1.48
#